data_AF-A0A259DK15-F1
#
_entry.id   AF-A0A259DK15-F1
#
_cell.length_a   1.000
_cell.length_b   1.000
_cell.length_c   1.000
_cell.angle_alpha   90.00
_cell.angle_beta   90.00
_cell.angle_gamma   90.00
#
_symmetry.space_group_name_H-M   'P 1'
#
loop_
_entity.id
_entity.type
_entity.pdbx_description
1 polymer ?
#
loop_
_entity_poly.entity_id
_entity_poly.type
_entity_poly.pdbx_seq_one_letter_code
_entity_poly.pdbx_strand_id
1 'polypeptide(L)'
;MTFPNPNHDESLATKDFPYIGNFHKTLPHNDYGEVVPQDYRIFKSTCLQAEEGVPINFELVPRGPLFPAFAANAEAGTTTEGAQFTSPLSGASIEEHGPDPSALDMLPAPDILSNSTAAEMTELYWMALLRDVPLLAFEPPCKPSKGSAQCFSVPKTERDLIDVAIAELKDVFGDALKSDGGMDGRLRLGLDLPQEAVVKNGCPCGERLDLDLSTLFRSGLHDEQFGPILSQFFLRDIPYGVQTIDSRQVPYIMGKDFLTNHTDWLRAQNTGKDKFGRSYGICNFYGDQLAGRETYYPKKTVRHISTMRDLARFVNRDALHQAYFNAALFLDAFSAPLDSGNPYKGNRYVREGAFATLGGPDLLTLVSEVASRALKVVWRQKWLVHRRARPEVYGGLAQMQFNGFKGKKRKYGLPAWVATTEAAKRILVHNKK
;
A
#
# COMPACT_ATOMS: atom_id res chain seq x y z
N MET A 1 25.93 -17.06 -2.53
CA MET A 1 25.27 -15.89 -1.94
C MET A 1 24.44 -16.38 -0.77
N THR A 2 24.48 -15.70 0.38
CA THR A 2 23.57 -15.99 1.49
C THR A 2 22.15 -15.73 1.01
N PHE A 3 21.28 -16.74 1.06
CA PHE A 3 19.85 -16.53 0.79
C PHE A 3 19.34 -15.38 1.67
N PRO A 4 18.54 -14.43 1.14
CA PRO A 4 17.88 -13.45 1.99
C PRO A 4 17.07 -14.20 3.05
N ASN A 5 17.22 -13.80 4.31
CA ASN A 5 16.52 -14.45 5.40
C ASN A 5 15.14 -13.78 5.54
N PRO A 6 14.03 -14.42 5.13
CA PRO A 6 12.71 -13.90 5.45
C PRO A 6 12.55 -13.86 6.98
N ASN A 7 11.47 -13.24 7.43
CA ASN A 7 11.11 -13.27 8.85
C ASN A 7 10.71 -14.70 9.28
N HIS A 8 10.32 -14.89 10.54
CA HIS A 8 10.09 -16.24 11.07
C HIS A 8 8.67 -16.78 10.81
N ASP A 9 7.80 -16.02 10.13
CA ASP A 9 6.38 -16.35 9.96
C ASP A 9 6.16 -17.62 9.11
N GLU A 10 7.06 -17.91 8.18
CA GLU A 10 6.98 -19.11 7.33
C GLU A 10 7.61 -20.36 7.98
N SER A 11 8.16 -20.21 9.19
CA SER A 11 8.70 -21.34 9.94
C SER A 11 7.57 -22.21 10.50
N LEU A 12 7.82 -23.52 10.60
CA LEU A 12 6.88 -24.47 11.20
C LEU A 12 6.76 -24.33 12.73
N ALA A 13 7.35 -23.29 13.34
CA ALA A 13 7.42 -23.12 14.78
C ALA A 13 6.06 -22.77 15.42
N THR A 14 5.15 -22.13 14.70
CA THR A 14 3.75 -21.89 15.11
C THR A 14 2.89 -23.14 14.87
N LYS A 15 3.03 -24.13 15.76
CA LYS A 15 2.42 -25.46 15.62
C LYS A 15 0.90 -25.46 15.38
N ASP A 16 0.17 -24.53 16.00
CA ASP A 16 -1.31 -24.56 15.96
C ASP A 16 -1.90 -23.88 14.72
N PHE A 17 -1.20 -22.88 14.15
CA PHE A 17 -1.68 -22.06 13.04
C PHE A 17 -0.51 -21.72 12.09
N PRO A 18 0.00 -22.69 11.32
CA PRO A 18 1.11 -22.45 10.42
C PRO A 18 0.70 -21.46 9.31
N TYR A 19 1.67 -20.67 8.86
CA TYR A 19 1.56 -19.78 7.70
C TYR A 19 0.59 -18.59 7.81
N ILE A 20 0.07 -18.28 9.00
CA ILE A 20 -0.84 -17.12 9.20
C ILE A 20 -0.19 -15.76 8.90
N GLY A 21 1.14 -15.68 8.93
CA GLY A 21 1.90 -14.48 8.53
C GLY A 21 2.24 -14.43 7.05
N ASN A 22 1.80 -15.41 6.25
CA ASN A 22 2.16 -15.53 4.85
C ASN A 22 1.04 -15.19 3.87
N PHE A 23 1.44 -14.90 2.63
CA PHE A 23 0.56 -14.77 1.49
C PHE A 23 0.09 -16.15 1.05
N HIS A 24 -1.19 -16.41 1.18
CA HIS A 24 -1.84 -17.65 0.74
C HIS A 24 -3.19 -17.39 0.06
N LYS A 25 -3.39 -16.15 -0.42
CA LYS A 25 -4.60 -15.79 -1.14
C LYS A 25 -4.73 -16.64 -2.40
N THR A 26 -5.95 -17.04 -2.70
CA THR A 26 -6.35 -18.00 -3.75
C THR A 26 -5.96 -19.45 -3.52
N LEU A 27 -5.33 -19.79 -2.38
CA LEU A 27 -5.17 -21.18 -1.94
C LEU A 27 -6.42 -21.66 -1.18
N PRO A 28 -6.56 -22.97 -0.91
CA PRO A 28 -7.63 -23.49 -0.07
C PRO A 28 -7.50 -23.02 1.39
N HIS A 29 -8.59 -22.45 1.93
CA HIS A 29 -8.73 -22.11 3.33
C HIS A 29 -9.87 -22.87 3.99
N ASN A 30 -9.81 -23.02 5.32
CA ASN A 30 -10.96 -23.42 6.11
C ASN A 30 -11.92 -22.22 6.36
N ASP A 31 -13.00 -22.47 7.11
CA ASP A 31 -14.02 -21.46 7.44
C ASP A 31 -13.51 -20.22 8.19
N TYR A 32 -12.29 -20.28 8.74
CA TYR A 32 -11.65 -19.18 9.49
C TYR A 32 -10.61 -18.44 8.66
N GLY A 33 -10.42 -18.82 7.39
CA GLY A 33 -9.42 -18.25 6.49
C GLY A 33 -7.99 -18.71 6.78
N GLU A 34 -7.83 -19.85 7.47
CA GLU A 34 -6.53 -20.49 7.65
C GLU A 34 -6.24 -21.39 6.44
N VAL A 35 -5.06 -21.24 5.84
CA VAL A 35 -4.65 -22.03 4.68
C VAL A 35 -4.45 -23.50 5.05
N VAL A 36 -4.79 -24.40 4.12
CA VAL A 36 -4.45 -25.83 4.25
C VAL A 36 -2.92 -25.99 4.19
N PRO A 37 -2.24 -26.50 5.25
CA PRO A 37 -0.78 -26.46 5.33
C PRO A 37 -0.06 -27.27 4.25
N GLN A 38 -0.70 -28.30 3.70
CA GLN A 38 -0.13 -29.10 2.61
C GLN A 38 -0.13 -28.31 1.30
N ASP A 39 -1.19 -27.57 1.02
CA ASP A 39 -1.34 -26.78 -0.20
C ASP A 39 -0.38 -25.60 -0.22
N TYR A 40 -0.18 -24.97 0.95
CA TYR A 40 0.85 -23.94 1.11
C TYR A 40 2.26 -24.50 0.85
N ARG A 41 2.57 -25.72 1.33
CA ARG A 41 3.88 -26.35 1.07
C ARG A 41 4.12 -26.61 -0.41
N ILE A 42 3.08 -26.97 -1.17
CA ILE A 42 3.17 -27.10 -2.63
C ILE A 42 3.47 -25.73 -3.25
N PHE A 43 2.70 -24.69 -2.90
CA PHE A 43 2.94 -23.32 -3.37
C PHE A 43 4.36 -22.82 -3.07
N LYS A 44 4.82 -22.95 -1.83
CA LYS A 44 6.18 -22.59 -1.42
C LYS A 44 7.24 -23.35 -2.21
N SER A 45 7.07 -24.67 -2.36
CA SER A 45 8.00 -25.48 -3.14
C SER A 45 8.08 -25.04 -4.61
N THR A 46 6.94 -24.69 -5.22
CA THR A 46 6.89 -24.10 -6.56
C THR A 46 7.66 -22.77 -6.60
N CYS A 47 7.45 -21.86 -5.64
CA CYS A 47 8.22 -20.61 -5.58
C CYS A 47 9.73 -20.86 -5.48
N LEU A 48 10.18 -21.77 -4.60
CA LEU A 48 11.61 -22.06 -4.43
C LEU A 48 12.23 -22.66 -5.71
N GLN A 49 11.55 -23.59 -6.37
CA GLN A 49 12.00 -24.14 -7.65
C GLN A 49 12.07 -23.07 -8.75
N ALA A 50 11.14 -22.12 -8.77
CA ALA A 50 11.20 -20.99 -9.69
C ALA A 50 12.44 -20.11 -9.43
N GLU A 51 12.77 -19.86 -8.16
CA GLU A 51 13.99 -19.11 -7.79
C GLU A 51 15.28 -19.84 -8.18
N GLU A 52 15.29 -21.17 -8.11
CA GLU A 52 16.39 -22.02 -8.56
C GLU A 52 16.51 -22.11 -10.10
N GLY A 53 15.62 -21.45 -10.85
CA GLY A 53 15.63 -21.43 -12.32
C GLY A 53 15.06 -22.70 -12.96
N VAL A 54 14.32 -23.52 -12.21
CA VAL A 54 13.66 -24.72 -12.74
C VAL A 54 12.54 -24.30 -13.71
N PRO A 55 12.43 -24.90 -14.91
CA PRO A 55 11.41 -24.55 -15.89
C PRO A 55 10.02 -25.08 -15.45
N ILE A 56 9.36 -24.35 -14.57
CA ILE A 56 8.07 -24.74 -13.97
C ILE A 56 6.95 -23.77 -14.31
N ASN A 57 5.72 -24.15 -13.95
CA ASN A 57 4.56 -23.27 -13.91
C ASN A 57 3.82 -23.42 -12.57
N PHE A 58 2.74 -22.64 -12.39
CA PHE A 58 1.90 -22.66 -11.18
C PHE A 58 0.59 -23.45 -11.36
N GLU A 59 0.46 -24.27 -12.41
CA GLU A 59 -0.78 -24.98 -12.74
C GLU A 59 -1.16 -26.01 -11.68
N LEU A 60 -0.17 -26.69 -11.10
CA LEU A 60 -0.35 -27.70 -10.06
C LEU A 60 -0.47 -27.12 -8.64
N VAL A 61 -0.37 -25.80 -8.48
CA VAL A 61 -0.61 -25.17 -7.19
C VAL A 61 -2.11 -25.23 -6.88
N PRO A 62 -2.52 -25.78 -5.72
CA PRO A 62 -3.94 -25.93 -5.38
C PRO A 62 -4.67 -24.59 -5.38
N ARG A 63 -5.88 -24.57 -5.93
CA ARG A 63 -6.75 -23.39 -5.96
C ARG A 63 -7.82 -23.47 -4.89
N GLY A 64 -8.12 -22.34 -4.27
CA GLY A 64 -9.15 -22.24 -3.27
C GLY A 64 -10.55 -22.54 -3.83
N PRO A 65 -11.47 -22.99 -2.95
CA PRO A 65 -12.83 -23.31 -3.35
C PRO A 65 -13.60 -22.06 -3.79
N LEU A 66 -14.62 -22.23 -4.64
CA LEU A 66 -15.56 -21.17 -5.02
C LEU A 66 -16.57 -20.90 -3.89
N PHE A 67 -16.04 -20.59 -2.70
CA PHE A 67 -16.79 -20.46 -1.47
C PHE A 67 -16.29 -19.27 -0.64
N PRO A 68 -17.19 -18.52 0.02
CA PRO A 68 -18.66 -18.53 -0.13
C PRO A 68 -19.15 -18.24 -1.56
N ALA A 69 -20.36 -18.71 -1.89
CA ALA A 69 -20.93 -18.60 -3.24
C ALA A 69 -20.97 -17.14 -3.75
N PHE A 70 -20.81 -16.96 -5.05
CA PHE A 70 -20.96 -15.65 -5.72
C PHE A 70 -22.43 -15.19 -5.73
N ALA A 71 -22.65 -13.90 -5.97
CA ALA A 71 -23.99 -13.35 -6.12
C ALA A 71 -24.67 -13.90 -7.39
N ALA A 72 -26.01 -13.98 -7.39
CA ALA A 72 -26.76 -14.50 -8.54
C ALA A 72 -26.58 -13.68 -9.83
N ASN A 73 -26.24 -12.39 -9.70
CA ASN A 73 -25.94 -11.50 -10.81
C ASN A 73 -24.42 -11.36 -11.10
N ALA A 74 -23.60 -12.27 -10.58
CA ALA A 74 -22.19 -12.33 -10.91
C ALA A 74 -21.99 -12.69 -12.40
N GLU A 75 -20.85 -12.29 -12.96
CA GLU A 75 -20.56 -12.58 -14.36
C GLU A 75 -20.20 -14.05 -14.54
N ALA A 76 -21.05 -14.81 -15.25
CA ALA A 76 -20.98 -16.28 -15.34
C ALA A 76 -19.56 -16.80 -15.63
N GLY A 77 -18.88 -16.24 -16.65
CA GLY A 77 -17.53 -16.65 -17.05
C GLY A 77 -16.42 -16.34 -16.04
N THR A 78 -16.71 -15.53 -15.02
CA THR A 78 -15.73 -15.14 -13.99
C THR A 78 -15.89 -15.92 -12.68
N THR A 79 -16.89 -16.80 -12.60
CA THR A 79 -17.24 -17.52 -11.37
C THR A 79 -16.92 -19.02 -11.41
N THR A 80 -16.10 -19.46 -12.37
CA THR A 80 -15.76 -20.87 -12.61
C THR A 80 -14.46 -21.32 -11.94
N GLU A 81 -13.60 -20.39 -11.55
CA GLU A 81 -12.30 -20.66 -10.92
C GLU A 81 -11.83 -19.47 -10.07
N GLY A 82 -10.84 -19.69 -9.19
CA GLY A 82 -10.14 -18.60 -8.51
C GLY A 82 -9.31 -17.73 -9.46
N ALA A 83 -8.96 -16.53 -9.04
CA ALA A 83 -8.07 -15.63 -9.76
C ALA A 83 -6.66 -16.23 -9.89
N GLN A 84 -5.99 -15.91 -10.99
CA GLN A 84 -4.61 -16.32 -11.25
C GLN A 84 -3.62 -15.49 -10.43
N PHE A 85 -2.46 -16.07 -10.12
CA PHE A 85 -1.34 -15.31 -9.57
C PHE A 85 -0.80 -14.30 -10.60
N THR A 86 -0.55 -13.07 -10.17
CA THR A 86 -0.03 -12.01 -11.06
C THR A 86 1.48 -12.11 -11.18
N SER A 87 1.92 -12.66 -12.31
CA SER A 87 3.32 -12.78 -12.74
C SER A 87 4.25 -13.45 -11.72
N PRO A 88 3.90 -14.61 -11.13
CA PRO A 88 4.70 -15.21 -10.06
C PRO A 88 6.12 -15.61 -10.48
N LEU A 89 6.37 -15.77 -11.79
CA LEU A 89 7.69 -16.09 -12.36
C LEU A 89 8.57 -14.85 -12.65
N SER A 90 8.02 -13.63 -12.56
CA SER A 90 8.79 -12.41 -12.89
C SER A 90 9.99 -12.17 -11.98
N GLY A 91 9.97 -12.72 -10.76
CA GLY A 91 11.11 -12.63 -9.85
C GLY A 91 12.32 -13.49 -10.25
N ALA A 92 12.11 -14.48 -11.12
CA ALA A 92 13.16 -15.38 -11.61
C ALA A 92 13.71 -14.96 -12.99
N SER A 93 13.27 -13.82 -13.52
CA SER A 93 13.79 -13.30 -14.79
C SER A 93 15.18 -12.69 -14.62
N ILE A 94 15.99 -12.78 -15.66
CA ILE A 94 17.29 -12.11 -15.75
C ILE A 94 17.10 -10.64 -16.16
N GLU A 95 17.96 -9.75 -15.65
CA GLU A 95 18.06 -8.35 -16.08
C GLU A 95 19.47 -8.04 -16.59
N GLU A 96 19.55 -7.54 -17.83
CA GLU A 96 20.83 -7.19 -18.48
C GLU A 96 21.17 -5.70 -18.36
N HIS A 97 20.16 -4.86 -18.09
CA HIS A 97 20.30 -3.42 -17.98
C HIS A 97 20.00 -2.94 -16.56
N GLY A 98 20.95 -3.15 -15.66
CA GLY A 98 20.84 -2.82 -14.23
C GLY A 98 21.24 -4.00 -13.35
N PRO A 99 21.01 -3.92 -12.04
CA PRO A 99 21.22 -5.05 -11.15
C PRO A 99 20.18 -6.15 -11.44
N ASP A 100 20.65 -7.41 -11.46
CA ASP A 100 19.77 -8.58 -11.53
C ASP A 100 18.86 -8.65 -10.29
N PRO A 101 17.59 -9.12 -10.41
CA PRO A 101 16.70 -9.28 -9.27
C PRO A 101 17.30 -10.10 -8.11
N SER A 102 18.13 -11.10 -8.42
CA SER A 102 18.80 -11.93 -7.41
C SER A 102 19.94 -11.22 -6.68
N ALA A 103 20.42 -10.09 -7.20
CA ALA A 103 21.50 -9.30 -6.60
C ALA A 103 21.01 -8.22 -5.61
N LEU A 104 19.69 -8.04 -5.48
CA LEU A 104 19.07 -7.07 -4.58
C LEU A 104 18.11 -7.77 -3.62
N ASP A 105 18.21 -7.40 -2.34
CA ASP A 105 17.38 -7.94 -1.27
C ASP A 105 16.65 -6.83 -0.52
N MET A 106 15.48 -7.18 0.03
CA MET A 106 14.77 -6.34 1.00
C MET A 106 14.99 -6.87 2.41
N LEU A 107 14.97 -5.97 3.38
CA LEU A 107 15.06 -6.34 4.78
C LEU A 107 13.85 -7.19 5.20
N PRO A 108 14.00 -8.06 6.22
CA PRO A 108 12.88 -8.81 6.76
C PRO A 108 11.71 -7.89 7.15
N ALA A 109 10.48 -8.35 6.94
CA ALA A 109 9.29 -7.62 7.36
C ALA A 109 8.98 -7.90 8.85
N PRO A 110 8.22 -7.02 9.52
CA PRO A 110 7.67 -7.30 10.83
C PRO A 110 6.88 -8.61 10.86
N ASP A 111 7.18 -9.47 11.85
CA ASP A 111 6.47 -10.74 12.07
C ASP A 111 4.99 -10.46 12.37
N ILE A 112 4.10 -11.36 11.96
CA ILE A 112 2.65 -11.17 12.09
C ILE A 112 2.18 -11.00 13.55
N LEU A 113 2.94 -11.54 14.51
CA LEU A 113 2.64 -11.47 15.94
C LEU A 113 3.36 -10.32 16.67
N SER A 114 4.14 -9.51 15.96
CA SER A 114 4.93 -8.42 16.55
C SER A 114 4.07 -7.20 16.94
N ASN A 115 4.59 -6.38 17.86
CA ASN A 115 3.95 -5.10 18.19
C ASN A 115 4.10 -4.12 17.02
N SER A 116 5.20 -4.19 16.27
CA SER A 116 5.37 -3.45 15.00
C SER A 116 4.22 -3.69 14.02
N THR A 117 3.88 -4.94 13.67
CA THR A 117 2.76 -5.24 12.76
C THR A 117 1.41 -4.80 13.34
N ALA A 118 1.20 -4.94 14.65
CA ALA A 118 -0.04 -4.49 15.31
C ALA A 118 -0.20 -2.95 15.28
N ALA A 119 0.91 -2.21 15.38
CA ALA A 119 0.91 -0.76 15.26
C ALA A 119 0.64 -0.31 13.81
N GLU A 120 1.29 -0.94 12.82
CA GLU A 120 0.99 -0.74 11.40
C GLU A 120 -0.50 -1.00 11.09
N MET A 121 -1.08 -2.07 11.66
CA MET A 121 -2.51 -2.36 11.46
C MET A 121 -3.41 -1.29 12.11
N THR A 122 -3.00 -0.73 13.24
CA THR A 122 -3.75 0.37 13.89
C THR A 122 -3.75 1.62 13.00
N GLU A 123 -2.63 1.94 12.37
CA GLU A 123 -2.54 3.02 11.36
C GLU A 123 -3.44 2.76 10.16
N LEU A 124 -3.43 1.53 9.62
CA LEU A 124 -4.30 1.17 8.49
C LEU A 124 -5.78 1.24 8.84
N TYR A 125 -6.18 0.95 10.08
CA TYR A 125 -7.54 1.19 10.56
C TYR A 125 -7.86 2.68 10.62
N TRP A 126 -6.95 3.54 11.10
CA TRP A 126 -7.13 4.99 11.06
C TRP A 126 -7.23 5.54 9.64
N MET A 127 -6.35 5.11 8.73
CA MET A 127 -6.44 5.46 7.31
C MET A 127 -7.79 5.06 6.72
N ALA A 128 -8.33 3.88 7.09
CA ALA A 128 -9.64 3.43 6.65
C ALA A 128 -10.79 4.32 7.17
N LEU A 129 -10.75 4.68 8.45
CA LEU A 129 -11.75 5.55 9.10
C LEU A 129 -11.70 7.00 8.56
N LEU A 130 -10.53 7.45 8.12
CA LEU A 130 -10.29 8.80 7.62
C LEU A 130 -10.32 8.92 6.08
N ARG A 131 -10.70 7.85 5.36
CA ARG A 131 -10.74 7.82 3.88
C ARG A 131 -11.47 9.01 3.25
N ASP A 132 -12.58 9.40 3.86
CA ASP A 132 -13.47 10.44 3.32
C ASP A 132 -13.25 11.82 3.94
N VAL A 133 -12.30 11.96 4.87
CA VAL A 133 -11.94 13.25 5.44
C VAL A 133 -11.18 14.08 4.38
N PRO A 134 -11.54 15.36 4.16
CA PRO A 134 -10.81 16.25 3.25
C PRO A 134 -9.34 16.36 3.64
N LEU A 135 -8.43 16.27 2.65
CA LEU A 135 -6.98 16.40 2.90
C LEU A 135 -6.62 17.74 3.56
N LEU A 136 -7.41 18.78 3.33
CA LEU A 136 -7.27 20.07 4.01
C LEU A 136 -7.35 19.94 5.55
N ALA A 137 -8.11 18.97 6.07
CA ALA A 137 -8.22 18.72 7.50
C ALA A 137 -6.93 18.18 8.13
N PHE A 138 -6.00 17.69 7.33
CA PHE A 138 -4.68 17.21 7.76
C PHE A 138 -3.65 18.34 7.80
N GLU A 139 -3.98 19.52 7.27
CA GLU A 139 -3.05 20.65 7.23
C GLU A 139 -3.09 21.45 8.54
N PRO A 140 -1.97 22.09 8.95
CA PRO A 140 -2.00 23.09 10.00
C PRO A 140 -3.00 24.21 9.67
N PRO A 141 -3.61 24.86 10.67
CA PRO A 141 -4.55 25.95 10.43
C PRO A 141 -3.87 27.06 9.61
N CYS A 142 -4.48 27.40 8.47
CA CYS A 142 -3.99 28.49 7.62
C CYS A 142 -3.92 29.79 8.43
N LYS A 143 -2.79 30.48 8.36
CA LYS A 143 -2.66 31.86 8.86
C LYS A 143 -3.04 32.79 7.71
N PRO A 144 -4.07 33.62 7.83
CA PRO A 144 -4.44 34.53 6.75
C PRO A 144 -3.27 35.46 6.46
N SER A 145 -2.77 35.42 5.22
CA SER A 145 -1.77 36.37 4.74
C SER A 145 -2.45 37.69 4.37
N LYS A 146 -1.75 38.83 4.52
CA LYS A 146 -2.27 40.13 4.07
C LYS A 146 -2.50 40.08 2.56
N GLY A 147 -3.76 39.99 2.13
CA GLY A 147 -4.18 40.06 0.73
C GLY A 147 -4.62 38.74 0.07
N SER A 148 -4.69 37.61 0.80
CA SER A 148 -5.23 36.35 0.25
C SER A 148 -6.66 36.06 0.69
N ALA A 149 -7.37 35.27 -0.12
CA ALA A 149 -8.69 34.73 0.17
C ALA A 149 -8.75 34.03 1.54
N GLN A 150 -9.93 34.05 2.15
CA GLN A 150 -10.28 33.48 3.45
C GLN A 150 -9.73 32.04 3.57
N CYS A 151 -9.07 31.73 4.69
CA CYS A 151 -8.65 30.35 4.97
C CYS A 151 -9.87 29.43 4.91
N PHE A 152 -9.76 28.32 4.18
CA PHE A 152 -10.83 27.34 4.10
C PHE A 152 -11.13 26.76 5.49
N SER A 153 -12.42 26.74 5.87
CA SER A 153 -12.86 26.18 7.14
C SER A 153 -13.01 24.67 7.03
N VAL A 154 -12.43 23.94 7.97
CA VAL A 154 -12.61 22.49 8.14
C VAL A 154 -13.61 22.26 9.29
N PRO A 155 -14.60 21.36 9.13
CA PRO A 155 -15.47 20.95 10.23
C PRO A 155 -14.67 20.51 11.45
N LYS A 156 -14.97 21.10 12.62
CA LYS A 156 -14.28 20.78 13.88
C LYS A 156 -14.28 19.27 14.17
N THR A 157 -15.39 18.59 13.85
CA THR A 157 -15.52 17.13 14.04
C THR A 157 -14.52 16.30 13.26
N GLU A 158 -14.11 16.75 12.07
CA GLU A 158 -13.08 16.07 11.27
C GLU A 158 -11.71 16.26 11.91
N ARG A 159 -11.42 17.48 12.38
CA ARG A 159 -10.17 17.79 13.05
C ARG A 159 -10.03 17.05 14.39
N ASP A 160 -11.08 17.05 15.19
CA ASP A 160 -11.11 16.31 16.46
C ASP A 160 -10.84 14.80 16.23
N LEU A 161 -11.31 14.23 15.11
CA LEU A 161 -11.06 12.83 14.77
C LEU A 161 -9.60 12.57 14.38
N ILE A 162 -8.97 13.49 13.66
CA ILE A 162 -7.53 13.41 13.30
C ILE A 162 -6.68 13.54 14.56
N ASP A 163 -7.03 14.44 15.48
CA ASP A 163 -6.29 14.63 16.72
C ASP A 163 -6.33 13.36 17.60
N VAL A 164 -7.47 12.64 17.62
CA VAL A 164 -7.58 11.32 18.25
C VAL A 164 -6.68 10.29 17.57
N ALA A 165 -6.64 10.27 16.24
CA ALA A 165 -5.76 9.37 15.49
C ALA A 165 -4.28 9.63 15.78
N ILE A 166 -3.85 10.89 15.79
CA ILE A 166 -2.47 11.27 16.13
C ILE A 166 -2.12 10.84 17.56
N ALA A 167 -3.00 11.10 18.53
CA ALA A 167 -2.75 10.73 19.92
C ALA A 167 -2.59 9.21 20.08
N GLU A 168 -3.50 8.42 19.51
CA GLU A 168 -3.40 6.96 19.59
C GLU A 168 -2.18 6.42 18.83
N LEU A 169 -1.88 6.94 17.64
CA LEU A 169 -0.75 6.48 16.83
C LEU A 169 0.61 6.81 17.47
N LYS A 170 0.72 7.95 18.15
CA LYS A 170 1.90 8.27 18.98
C LYS A 170 2.16 7.20 20.01
N ASP A 171 1.12 6.81 20.75
CA ASP A 171 1.24 5.86 21.84
C ASP A 171 1.59 4.46 21.30
N VAL A 172 0.84 3.94 20.33
CA VAL A 172 1.06 2.57 19.82
C VAL A 172 2.38 2.43 19.06
N PHE A 173 2.80 3.42 18.25
CA PHE A 173 4.10 3.38 17.60
C PHE A 173 5.24 3.60 18.60
N GLY A 174 5.05 4.51 19.56
CA GLY A 174 6.01 4.71 20.64
C GLY A 174 6.24 3.43 21.46
N ASP A 175 5.19 2.68 21.75
CA ASP A 175 5.30 1.42 22.49
C ASP A 175 5.82 0.26 21.63
N ALA A 176 5.52 0.22 20.32
CA ALA A 176 6.16 -0.71 19.40
C ALA A 176 7.69 -0.46 19.34
N LEU A 177 8.10 0.80 19.14
CA LEU A 177 9.52 1.19 19.12
C LEU A 177 10.25 0.85 20.42
N LYS A 178 9.60 0.96 21.58
CA LYS A 178 10.19 0.55 22.87
C LYS A 178 10.25 -0.96 23.05
N SER A 179 9.25 -1.69 22.58
CA SER A 179 9.08 -3.11 22.88
C SER A 179 9.81 -4.03 21.91
N ASP A 180 9.77 -3.71 20.62
CA ASP A 180 10.45 -4.48 19.58
C ASP A 180 11.30 -3.66 18.60
N GLY A 181 11.40 -2.33 18.78
CA GLY A 181 12.29 -1.49 17.98
C GLY A 181 13.76 -1.89 18.08
N GLY A 182 14.49 -1.72 16.98
CA GLY A 182 15.91 -2.05 16.87
C GLY A 182 16.22 -3.53 16.61
N MET A 183 15.21 -4.42 16.64
CA MET A 183 15.36 -5.79 16.12
C MET A 183 15.19 -5.84 14.61
N ASP A 184 15.78 -6.86 13.98
CA ASP A 184 15.68 -7.07 12.53
C ASP A 184 14.23 -7.13 12.06
N GLY A 185 13.92 -6.33 11.04
CA GLY A 185 12.58 -6.24 10.45
C GLY A 185 11.53 -5.63 11.38
N ARG A 186 11.90 -4.69 12.24
CA ARG A 186 10.96 -3.89 13.07
C ARG A 186 10.97 -2.43 12.66
N LEU A 187 9.99 -1.67 13.15
CA LEU A 187 9.80 -0.26 12.79
C LEU A 187 11.04 0.59 13.12
N ARG A 188 11.43 1.47 12.20
CA ARG A 188 12.57 2.38 12.34
C ARG A 188 12.15 3.83 12.19
N LEU A 189 12.72 4.67 13.05
CA LEU A 189 12.68 6.11 12.89
C LEU A 189 13.56 6.54 11.71
N GLY A 190 13.12 7.56 10.97
CA GLY A 190 13.85 8.12 9.82
C GLY A 190 13.74 7.30 8.54
N LEU A 191 12.91 6.25 8.55
CA LEU A 191 12.60 5.48 7.35
C LEU A 191 11.14 5.02 7.35
N ASP A 192 10.73 4.19 8.30
CA ASP A 192 9.36 3.69 8.36
C ASP A 192 8.44 4.71 9.05
N LEU A 193 8.99 5.45 10.04
CA LEU A 193 8.29 6.46 10.84
C LEU A 193 9.06 7.79 10.88
N PRO A 194 8.36 8.93 11.02
CA PRO A 194 8.98 10.24 11.15
C PRO A 194 9.83 10.36 12.44
N GLN A 195 10.87 11.18 12.38
CA GLN A 195 11.91 11.26 13.40
C GLN A 195 12.25 12.71 13.77
N GLU A 196 12.29 12.98 15.07
CA GLU A 196 12.83 14.22 15.63
C GLU A 196 14.10 13.92 16.45
N ALA A 197 15.19 14.64 16.14
CA ALA A 197 16.42 14.62 16.91
C ALA A 197 16.29 15.52 18.14
N VAL A 198 16.47 14.95 19.34
CA VAL A 198 16.41 15.70 20.60
C VAL A 198 17.82 16.14 20.98
N VAL A 199 18.03 17.42 21.30
CA VAL A 199 19.33 17.95 21.75
C VAL A 199 19.26 18.33 23.23
N LYS A 200 20.24 17.91 24.03
CA LYS A 200 20.42 18.32 25.43
C LYS A 200 21.82 18.90 25.62
N ASN A 201 21.91 20.13 26.11
CA ASN A 201 23.19 20.82 26.41
C ASN A 201 24.19 20.77 25.24
N GLY A 202 23.73 20.94 23.99
CA GLY A 202 24.59 20.93 22.81
C GLY A 202 25.03 19.54 22.33
N CYS A 203 24.54 18.45 22.96
CA CYS A 203 24.77 17.06 22.52
C CYS A 203 23.44 16.40 22.13
N PRO A 204 23.36 15.63 21.03
CA PRO A 204 22.16 14.85 20.71
C PRO A 204 21.84 13.89 21.85
N CYS A 205 20.66 14.03 22.46
CA CYS A 205 20.20 13.18 23.56
C CYS A 205 19.29 12.03 23.10
N GLY A 206 19.27 11.74 21.80
CA GLY A 206 18.55 10.64 21.18
C GLY A 206 17.53 11.10 20.15
N GLU A 207 16.93 10.14 19.47
CA GLU A 207 15.89 10.33 18.46
C GLU A 207 14.56 9.85 19.03
N ARG A 208 13.46 10.50 18.65
CA ARG A 208 12.10 10.09 19.03
C ARG A 208 11.13 10.15 17.85
N LEU A 209 10.00 9.48 18.00
CA LEU A 209 8.88 9.56 17.07
C LEU A 209 8.36 11.01 17.02
N ASP A 210 8.30 11.56 15.81
CA ASP A 210 7.75 12.89 15.54
C ASP A 210 6.45 12.80 14.77
N LEU A 211 5.35 12.54 15.48
CA LEU A 211 4.03 12.48 14.87
C LEU A 211 3.26 13.78 15.12
N ASP A 212 2.77 14.44 14.10
CA ASP A 212 1.82 15.53 14.20
C ASP A 212 1.01 15.62 12.90
N LEU A 213 0.36 16.76 12.65
CA LEU A 213 -0.41 16.95 11.43
C LEU A 213 0.46 16.95 10.16
N SER A 214 1.68 17.43 10.26
CA SER A 214 2.63 17.48 9.16
C SER A 214 3.21 16.10 8.83
N THR A 215 3.28 15.19 9.80
CA THR A 215 3.91 13.86 9.63
C THR A 215 2.96 12.67 9.73
N LEU A 216 1.69 12.86 10.11
CA LEU A 216 0.69 11.80 10.12
C LEU A 216 0.55 11.17 8.72
N PHE A 217 0.62 9.83 8.67
CA PHE A 217 0.55 9.05 7.43
C PHE A 217 1.67 9.34 6.42
N ARG A 218 2.80 9.88 6.88
CA ARG A 218 4.04 10.01 6.11
C ARG A 218 5.10 9.06 6.66
N SER A 219 6.10 8.78 5.85
CA SER A 219 7.24 7.96 6.26
C SER A 219 8.27 8.82 7.00
N GLY A 220 9.45 8.25 7.28
CA GLY A 220 10.59 8.98 7.81
C GLY A 220 11.52 9.58 6.76
N LEU A 221 11.15 9.55 5.47
CA LEU A 221 12.02 10.01 4.39
C LEU A 221 12.25 11.53 4.42
N HIS A 222 13.40 11.93 3.87
CA HIS A 222 13.83 13.32 3.84
C HIS A 222 12.80 14.23 3.17
N ASP A 223 12.53 15.37 3.81
CA ASP A 223 11.63 16.43 3.38
C ASP A 223 10.14 16.05 3.25
N GLU A 224 9.74 14.82 3.59
CA GLU A 224 8.33 14.44 3.52
C GLU A 224 7.46 15.25 4.49
N GLN A 225 7.98 15.79 5.58
CA GLN A 225 7.20 16.61 6.52
C GLN A 225 6.83 18.01 5.99
N PHE A 226 7.44 18.45 4.89
CA PHE A 226 7.24 19.81 4.40
C PHE A 226 6.07 19.92 3.42
N GLY A 227 5.23 20.93 3.65
CA GLY A 227 4.10 21.26 2.78
C GLY A 227 2.93 20.29 2.89
N PRO A 228 1.96 20.38 1.96
CA PRO A 228 0.75 19.57 2.03
C PRO A 228 1.02 18.07 1.90
N ILE A 229 0.11 17.24 2.42
CA ILE A 229 0.22 15.77 2.30
C ILE A 229 0.22 15.30 0.83
N LEU A 230 -0.42 16.08 -0.05
CA LEU A 230 -0.44 15.82 -1.47
C LEU A 230 0.63 16.63 -2.21
N SER A 231 1.50 15.94 -2.94
CA SER A 231 2.49 16.57 -3.80
C SER A 231 1.84 17.51 -4.83
N GLN A 232 2.49 18.65 -5.08
CA GLN A 232 2.01 19.67 -6.02
C GLN A 232 1.82 19.12 -7.44
N PHE A 233 2.55 18.07 -7.84
CA PHE A 233 2.41 17.45 -9.16
C PHE A 233 1.05 16.78 -9.40
N PHE A 234 0.25 16.54 -8.35
CA PHE A 234 -1.14 16.05 -8.48
C PHE A 234 -2.18 17.17 -8.67
N LEU A 235 -1.78 18.43 -8.52
CA LEU A 235 -2.69 19.58 -8.51
C LEU A 235 -2.54 20.48 -9.74
N ARG A 236 -1.51 20.26 -10.56
CA ARG A 236 -1.23 21.09 -11.73
C ARG A 236 -1.79 20.46 -13.00
N ASP A 237 -2.15 21.31 -13.94
CA ASP A 237 -2.31 20.89 -15.33
C ASP A 237 -0.92 20.63 -15.91
N ILE A 238 -0.75 19.49 -16.59
CA ILE A 238 0.55 19.04 -17.08
C ILE A 238 0.62 19.26 -18.59
N PRO A 239 1.53 20.11 -19.07
CA PRO A 239 1.78 20.25 -20.51
C PRO A 239 2.29 18.92 -21.08
N TYR A 240 1.69 18.48 -22.19
CA TYR A 240 2.13 17.30 -22.91
C TYR A 240 2.22 17.60 -24.41
N GLY A 241 3.35 18.16 -24.83
CA GLY A 241 3.50 18.72 -26.17
C GLY A 241 2.47 19.82 -26.43
N VAL A 242 1.60 19.63 -27.41
CA VAL A 242 0.51 20.57 -27.75
C VAL A 242 -0.80 20.26 -27.00
N GLN A 243 -0.79 19.24 -26.13
CA GLN A 243 -1.94 18.81 -25.34
C GLN A 243 -1.72 19.13 -23.86
N THR A 244 -2.74 18.85 -23.06
CA THR A 244 -2.70 18.99 -21.61
C THR A 244 -3.27 17.73 -20.97
N ILE A 245 -2.59 17.23 -19.94
CA ILE A 245 -3.13 16.18 -19.08
C ILE A 245 -3.84 16.88 -17.91
N ASP A 246 -5.15 16.68 -17.84
CA ASP A 246 -6.00 17.11 -16.72
C ASP A 246 -5.71 16.24 -15.49
N SER A 247 -5.33 16.85 -14.38
CA SER A 247 -5.02 16.13 -13.13
C SER A 247 -6.27 15.77 -12.31
N ARG A 248 -7.46 16.16 -12.76
CA ARG A 248 -8.72 15.76 -12.11
C ARG A 248 -9.09 14.33 -12.50
N GLN A 249 -9.75 13.64 -11.57
CA GLN A 249 -10.24 12.28 -11.75
C GLN A 249 -11.71 12.14 -11.39
N VAL A 250 -12.32 11.03 -11.83
CA VAL A 250 -13.63 10.60 -11.34
C VAL A 250 -13.41 9.86 -10.00
N PRO A 251 -13.90 10.39 -8.86
CA PRO A 251 -13.66 9.79 -7.56
C PRO A 251 -14.51 8.54 -7.34
N TYR A 252 -14.16 7.74 -6.32
CA TYR A 252 -15.09 6.74 -5.78
C TYR A 252 -16.16 7.39 -4.90
N ILE A 253 -17.34 6.76 -4.81
CA ILE A 253 -18.38 7.23 -3.88
C ILE A 253 -17.92 7.14 -2.43
N MET A 254 -18.27 8.17 -1.66
CA MET A 254 -17.90 8.29 -0.25
C MET A 254 -18.57 7.20 0.61
N GLY A 255 -17.90 6.80 1.69
CA GLY A 255 -18.44 5.87 2.68
C GLY A 255 -18.65 4.44 2.19
N LYS A 256 -18.20 4.10 0.98
CA LYS A 256 -18.30 2.74 0.44
C LYS A 256 -16.98 1.99 0.56
N ASP A 257 -16.99 1.06 1.51
CA ASP A 257 -15.88 0.17 1.79
C ASP A 257 -16.28 -1.30 1.54
N PHE A 258 -15.28 -2.16 1.37
CA PHE A 258 -15.46 -3.55 0.96
C PHE A 258 -14.75 -4.50 1.93
N LEU A 259 -15.09 -5.79 1.86
CA LEU A 259 -14.57 -6.84 2.76
C LEU A 259 -14.83 -6.52 4.25
N THR A 260 -15.95 -5.88 4.55
CA THR A 260 -16.37 -5.49 5.91
C THR A 260 -17.05 -6.61 6.69
N ASN A 261 -17.33 -7.75 6.04
CA ASN A 261 -17.92 -8.93 6.65
C ASN A 261 -17.12 -10.20 6.32
N HIS A 262 -17.23 -11.20 7.19
CA HIS A 262 -16.49 -12.46 7.10
C HIS A 262 -16.75 -13.23 5.80
N THR A 263 -17.99 -13.22 5.30
CA THR A 263 -18.38 -13.95 4.10
C THR A 263 -17.67 -13.39 2.86
N ASP A 264 -17.71 -12.07 2.68
CA ASP A 264 -17.04 -11.41 1.55
C ASP A 264 -15.53 -11.50 1.66
N TRP A 265 -14.99 -11.34 2.87
CA TRP A 265 -13.57 -11.54 3.14
C TRP A 265 -13.10 -12.95 2.80
N LEU A 266 -13.78 -13.99 3.29
CA LEU A 266 -13.40 -15.39 3.05
C LEU A 266 -13.51 -15.74 1.56
N ARG A 267 -14.53 -15.23 0.86
CA ARG A 267 -14.65 -15.40 -0.60
C ARG A 267 -13.46 -14.79 -1.30
N ALA A 268 -13.10 -13.56 -0.91
CA ALA A 268 -11.93 -12.91 -1.47
C ALA A 268 -10.67 -13.73 -1.19
N GLN A 269 -10.46 -14.25 0.02
CA GLN A 269 -9.29 -15.09 0.35
C GLN A 269 -9.23 -16.36 -0.50
N ASN A 270 -10.33 -17.10 -0.64
CA ASN A 270 -10.37 -18.35 -1.41
C ASN A 270 -10.27 -18.14 -2.92
N THR A 271 -10.89 -17.09 -3.45
CA THR A 271 -11.08 -16.95 -4.90
C THR A 271 -10.28 -15.82 -5.52
N GLY A 272 -9.75 -14.89 -4.73
CA GLY A 272 -9.14 -13.67 -5.24
C GLY A 272 -10.13 -12.72 -5.93
N LYS A 273 -11.43 -12.93 -5.73
CA LYS A 273 -12.52 -12.24 -6.41
C LYS A 273 -13.54 -11.66 -5.44
N ASP A 274 -14.24 -10.60 -5.86
CA ASP A 274 -15.40 -10.06 -5.16
C ASP A 274 -16.65 -10.94 -5.33
N LYS A 275 -17.78 -10.53 -4.74
CA LYS A 275 -19.06 -11.26 -4.84
C LYS A 275 -19.61 -11.33 -6.27
N PHE A 276 -19.13 -10.50 -7.19
CA PHE A 276 -19.55 -10.47 -8.60
C PHE A 276 -18.59 -11.22 -9.54
N GLY A 277 -17.55 -11.86 -8.98
CA GLY A 277 -16.54 -12.61 -9.74
C GLY A 277 -15.38 -11.75 -10.25
N ARG A 278 -15.24 -10.49 -9.81
CA ARG A 278 -14.16 -9.60 -10.26
C ARG A 278 -12.89 -9.81 -9.46
N SER A 279 -11.79 -10.11 -10.14
CA SER A 279 -10.46 -10.12 -9.53
C SER A 279 -9.96 -8.68 -9.29
N TYR A 280 -8.91 -8.52 -8.48
CA TYR A 280 -8.36 -7.21 -8.11
C TYR A 280 -8.07 -6.26 -9.28
N GLY A 281 -7.56 -6.78 -10.40
CA GLY A 281 -7.22 -5.96 -11.56
C GLY A 281 -8.44 -5.37 -12.27
N ILE A 282 -9.64 -5.91 -12.03
CA ILE A 282 -10.87 -5.56 -12.74
C ILE A 282 -12.06 -5.27 -11.84
N CYS A 283 -11.93 -5.39 -10.51
CA CYS A 283 -12.99 -5.03 -9.55
C CYS A 283 -13.07 -3.51 -9.38
N ASN A 284 -14.24 -2.96 -9.02
CA ASN A 284 -14.47 -1.51 -8.86
C ASN A 284 -14.23 -0.72 -10.17
N PHE A 285 -14.52 -1.34 -11.32
CA PHE A 285 -14.26 -0.73 -12.63
C PHE A 285 -15.51 -0.03 -13.17
N TYR A 286 -15.33 0.94 -14.08
CA TYR A 286 -16.47 1.69 -14.65
C TYR A 286 -17.46 0.76 -15.38
N GLY A 287 -16.93 -0.28 -16.02
CA GLY A 287 -17.73 -1.33 -16.67
C GLY A 287 -18.66 -2.10 -15.71
N ASP A 288 -18.35 -2.16 -14.41
CA ASP A 288 -19.24 -2.81 -13.43
C ASP A 288 -20.47 -1.98 -13.11
N GLN A 289 -20.29 -0.66 -13.03
CA GLN A 289 -21.41 0.26 -12.85
C GLN A 289 -22.29 0.31 -14.10
N LEU A 290 -21.70 0.29 -15.30
CA LEU A 290 -22.45 0.24 -16.56
C LEU A 290 -23.28 -1.04 -16.70
N ALA A 291 -22.79 -2.17 -16.19
CA ALA A 291 -23.51 -3.43 -16.20
C ALA A 291 -24.53 -3.57 -15.05
N GLY A 292 -24.74 -2.53 -14.24
CA GLY A 292 -25.72 -2.53 -13.14
C GLY A 292 -25.38 -3.49 -11.98
N ARG A 293 -24.13 -3.94 -11.86
CA ARG A 293 -23.71 -4.85 -10.77
C ARG A 293 -23.58 -4.11 -9.45
N GLU A 294 -22.95 -2.93 -9.48
CA GLU A 294 -22.67 -2.15 -8.30
C GLU A 294 -22.35 -0.69 -8.66
N THR A 295 -22.68 0.26 -7.78
CA THR A 295 -22.36 1.68 -7.98
C THR A 295 -21.04 2.03 -7.30
N TYR A 296 -20.05 2.50 -8.05
CA TYR A 296 -18.73 2.87 -7.52
C TYR A 296 -18.42 4.35 -7.69
N TYR A 297 -19.04 5.01 -8.66
CA TYR A 297 -18.73 6.37 -9.09
C TYR A 297 -19.95 7.28 -8.95
N PRO A 298 -19.78 8.51 -8.40
CA PRO A 298 -20.85 9.49 -8.35
C PRO A 298 -21.21 9.99 -9.75
N LYS A 299 -22.45 10.46 -9.92
CA LYS A 299 -22.90 11.03 -11.20
C LYS A 299 -22.19 12.36 -11.48
N LYS A 300 -21.60 12.49 -12.68
CA LYS A 300 -21.08 13.76 -13.23
C LYS A 300 -20.15 14.54 -12.28
N THR A 301 -19.23 13.86 -11.60
CA THR A 301 -18.24 14.51 -10.72
C THR A 301 -16.84 14.21 -11.21
N VAL A 302 -16.07 15.27 -11.47
CA VAL A 302 -14.65 15.22 -11.81
C VAL A 302 -13.96 16.27 -10.94
N ARG A 303 -12.94 15.87 -10.17
CA ARG A 303 -12.24 16.75 -9.21
C ARG A 303 -10.80 16.33 -9.01
N HIS A 304 -9.97 17.23 -8.49
CA HIS A 304 -8.64 16.88 -7.99
C HIS A 304 -8.74 15.94 -6.79
N ILE A 305 -7.63 15.26 -6.47
CA ILE A 305 -7.50 14.48 -5.24
C ILE A 305 -7.76 15.39 -4.04
N SER A 306 -8.85 15.12 -3.32
CA SER A 306 -9.32 15.94 -2.20
C SER A 306 -9.51 15.17 -0.90
N THR A 307 -9.50 13.85 -0.95
CA THR A 307 -9.58 12.94 0.21
C THR A 307 -8.60 11.78 0.05
N MET A 308 -8.35 11.02 1.12
CA MET A 308 -7.54 9.80 1.05
C MET A 308 -8.18 8.73 0.16
N ARG A 309 -9.53 8.69 0.03
CA ARG A 309 -10.24 7.82 -0.91
C ARG A 309 -9.96 8.20 -2.36
N ASP A 310 -9.83 9.49 -2.66
CA ASP A 310 -9.43 9.96 -3.98
C ASP A 310 -7.98 9.51 -4.28
N LEU A 311 -7.06 9.61 -3.33
CA LEU A 311 -5.70 9.12 -3.51
C LEU A 311 -5.67 7.60 -3.71
N ALA A 312 -6.42 6.85 -2.90
CA ALA A 312 -6.60 5.40 -3.07
C ALA A 312 -7.20 5.04 -4.44
N ARG A 313 -8.10 5.87 -4.97
CA ARG A 313 -8.64 5.71 -6.33
C ARG A 313 -7.56 5.89 -7.39
N PHE A 314 -6.67 6.88 -7.23
CA PHE A 314 -5.58 7.12 -8.18
C PHE A 314 -4.68 5.89 -8.28
N VAL A 315 -4.12 5.44 -7.14
CA VAL A 315 -3.19 4.28 -7.09
C VAL A 315 -3.84 2.92 -7.36
N ASN A 316 -5.15 2.89 -7.56
CA ASN A 316 -5.88 1.68 -7.95
C ASN A 316 -5.98 1.52 -9.48
N ARG A 317 -5.67 2.57 -10.25
CA ARG A 317 -5.86 2.59 -11.72
C ARG A 317 -4.76 3.30 -12.49
N ASP A 318 -3.78 3.86 -11.81
CA ASP A 318 -2.67 4.50 -12.48
C ASP A 318 -1.94 3.50 -13.38
N ALA A 319 -1.45 3.99 -14.52
CA ALA A 319 -0.36 3.28 -15.16
C ALA A 319 0.85 3.39 -14.23
N LEU A 320 1.62 2.31 -14.07
CA LEU A 320 2.68 2.21 -13.07
C LEU A 320 3.58 3.45 -12.94
N HIS A 321 3.93 4.05 -14.08
CA HIS A 321 4.78 5.25 -14.17
C HIS A 321 4.08 6.59 -14.23
N GLN A 322 2.75 6.63 -14.21
CA GLN A 322 1.95 7.81 -14.48
C GLN A 322 2.30 9.00 -13.58
N ALA A 323 2.41 8.80 -12.26
CA ALA A 323 2.65 9.90 -11.32
C ALA A 323 3.99 10.59 -11.56
N TYR A 324 5.08 9.83 -11.65
CA TYR A 324 6.43 10.37 -11.82
C TYR A 324 6.74 10.76 -13.27
N PHE A 325 6.11 10.13 -14.26
CA PHE A 325 6.17 10.59 -15.64
C PHE A 325 5.48 11.95 -15.82
N ASN A 326 4.30 12.14 -15.20
CA ASN A 326 3.61 13.42 -15.18
C ASN A 326 4.42 14.52 -14.50
N ALA A 327 5.10 14.20 -13.40
CA ALA A 327 6.02 15.13 -12.75
C ALA A 327 7.20 15.50 -13.66
N ALA A 328 7.79 14.52 -14.36
CA ALA A 328 8.88 14.76 -15.31
C ALA A 328 8.45 15.67 -16.48
N LEU A 329 7.27 15.43 -17.07
CA LEU A 329 6.68 16.30 -18.09
C LEU A 329 6.50 17.73 -17.58
N PHE A 330 5.96 17.88 -16.38
CA PHE A 330 5.74 19.20 -15.79
C PHE A 330 7.07 19.93 -15.57
N LEU A 331 8.07 19.27 -14.99
CA LEU A 331 9.38 19.87 -14.72
C LEU A 331 10.13 20.25 -16.00
N ASP A 332 10.07 19.40 -17.03
CA ASP A 332 10.67 19.66 -18.35
C ASP A 332 10.01 20.89 -19.01
N ALA A 333 8.68 20.93 -19.04
CA ALA A 333 7.92 22.05 -19.63
C ALA A 333 8.19 23.39 -18.92
N PHE A 334 8.45 23.38 -17.61
CA PHE A 334 8.78 24.57 -16.84
C PHE A 334 10.27 24.92 -16.84
N SER A 335 11.11 24.16 -17.56
CA SER A 335 12.56 24.33 -17.56
C SER A 335 13.14 24.36 -16.15
N ALA A 336 12.72 23.40 -15.32
CA ALA A 336 13.21 23.27 -13.96
C ALA A 336 14.75 23.21 -13.91
N PRO A 337 15.40 23.77 -12.87
CA PRO A 337 16.85 23.78 -12.80
C PRO A 337 17.46 22.37 -12.88
N LEU A 338 18.42 22.19 -13.79
CA LEU A 338 19.14 20.93 -13.96
C LEU A 338 20.18 20.70 -12.85
N ASP A 339 20.57 19.44 -12.68
CA ASP A 339 21.69 19.03 -11.83
C ASP A 339 22.96 19.83 -12.16
N SER A 340 23.71 20.23 -11.13
CA SER A 340 25.00 20.93 -11.24
C SER A 340 26.05 20.24 -12.12
N GLY A 341 25.99 18.90 -12.20
CA GLY A 341 26.86 18.06 -13.03
C GLY A 341 26.43 17.98 -14.49
N ASN A 342 25.22 18.43 -14.86
CA ASN A 342 24.78 18.40 -16.25
C ASN A 342 25.60 19.40 -17.10
N PRO A 343 26.27 18.97 -18.19
CA PRO A 343 27.10 19.84 -19.01
C PRO A 343 26.28 20.90 -19.76
N TYR A 344 24.99 20.64 -20.01
CA TYR A 344 24.07 21.55 -20.70
C TYR A 344 23.37 22.52 -19.75
N LYS A 345 23.76 22.57 -18.46
CA LYS A 345 23.18 23.51 -17.49
C LYS A 345 23.60 24.95 -17.79
N GLY A 346 22.61 25.81 -18.01
CA GLY A 346 22.83 27.25 -18.26
C GLY A 346 23.65 27.49 -19.52
N ASN A 347 24.54 28.48 -19.50
CA ASN A 347 25.41 28.80 -20.63
C ASN A 347 26.84 28.26 -20.44
N ARG A 348 26.99 27.07 -19.82
CA ARG A 348 28.32 26.47 -19.58
C ARG A 348 29.11 26.27 -20.88
N TYR A 349 28.43 25.83 -21.94
CA TYR A 349 28.97 25.70 -23.29
C TYR A 349 27.95 26.24 -24.30
N VAL A 350 28.34 27.22 -25.12
CA VAL A 350 27.41 28.03 -25.93
C VAL A 350 27.10 27.45 -27.32
N ARG A 351 27.70 26.32 -27.69
CA ARG A 351 27.58 25.69 -29.03
C ARG A 351 27.06 24.25 -28.99
N GLU A 352 26.58 23.81 -27.85
CA GLU A 352 26.00 22.47 -27.64
C GLU A 352 24.74 22.58 -26.79
N GLY A 353 23.89 21.55 -26.85
CA GLY A 353 22.62 21.53 -26.12
C GLY A 353 22.10 20.12 -25.92
N ALA A 354 21.24 19.96 -24.92
CA ALA A 354 20.63 18.69 -24.55
C ALA A 354 19.47 18.32 -25.48
N PHE A 355 19.34 17.04 -25.82
CA PHE A 355 18.12 16.48 -26.42
C PHE A 355 18.09 14.96 -26.27
N ALA A 356 18.82 14.24 -27.14
CA ALA A 356 18.87 12.78 -27.16
C ALA A 356 19.56 12.21 -25.91
N THR A 357 20.48 12.97 -25.31
CA THR A 357 21.10 12.69 -24.02
C THR A 357 20.96 13.90 -23.11
N LEU A 358 20.71 13.65 -21.83
CA LEU A 358 20.61 14.64 -20.75
C LEU A 358 19.58 15.76 -21.01
N GLY A 359 18.61 15.51 -21.90
CA GLY A 359 17.52 16.40 -22.28
C GLY A 359 16.16 15.70 -22.18
N GLY A 360 15.10 16.36 -22.64
CA GLY A 360 13.71 15.90 -22.49
C GLY A 360 13.47 14.44 -22.93
N PRO A 361 13.81 14.04 -24.18
CA PRO A 361 13.66 12.66 -24.63
C PRO A 361 14.37 11.61 -23.74
N ASP A 362 15.57 11.93 -23.25
CA ASP A 362 16.35 11.06 -22.38
C ASP A 362 15.66 10.90 -21.00
N LEU A 363 15.29 12.03 -20.37
CA LEU A 363 14.58 12.06 -19.09
C LEU A 363 13.29 11.22 -19.14
N LEU A 364 12.44 11.44 -20.15
CA LEU A 364 11.13 10.80 -20.27
C LEU A 364 11.26 9.29 -20.55
N THR A 365 12.32 8.88 -21.26
CA THR A 365 12.64 7.46 -21.48
C THR A 365 13.10 6.82 -20.17
N LEU A 366 14.11 7.41 -19.52
CA LEU A 366 14.73 6.85 -18.31
C LEU A 366 13.74 6.71 -17.15
N VAL A 367 12.91 7.73 -16.88
CA VAL A 367 11.94 7.70 -15.76
C VAL A 367 10.88 6.59 -15.95
N SER A 368 10.62 6.19 -17.19
CA SER A 368 9.71 5.09 -17.52
C SER A 368 10.41 3.73 -17.49
N GLU A 369 11.64 3.69 -17.99
CA GLU A 369 12.41 2.48 -18.22
C GLU A 369 12.76 1.73 -16.92
N VAL A 370 13.07 2.47 -15.85
CA VAL A 370 13.44 1.89 -14.55
C VAL A 370 12.30 1.10 -13.90
N ALA A 371 11.05 1.37 -14.27
CA ALA A 371 9.88 0.77 -13.63
C ALA A 371 9.85 -0.76 -13.83
N SER A 372 10.08 -1.25 -15.05
CA SER A 372 10.04 -2.69 -15.34
C SER A 372 11.13 -3.48 -14.60
N ARG A 373 12.33 -2.90 -14.45
CA ARG A 373 13.46 -3.47 -13.72
C ARG A 373 13.16 -3.58 -12.22
N ALA A 374 12.66 -2.49 -11.65
CA ALA A 374 12.24 -2.47 -10.25
C ALA A 374 11.10 -3.47 -9.96
N LEU A 375 10.17 -3.67 -10.92
CA LEU A 375 9.13 -4.70 -10.80
C LEU A 375 9.74 -6.10 -10.66
N LYS A 376 10.73 -6.47 -11.49
CA LYS A 376 11.35 -7.80 -11.39
C LYS A 376 11.98 -8.04 -10.00
N VAL A 377 12.71 -7.04 -9.49
CA VAL A 377 13.29 -7.07 -8.13
C VAL A 377 12.19 -7.28 -7.10
N VAL A 378 11.16 -6.41 -7.06
CA VAL A 378 10.14 -6.52 -6.01
C VAL A 378 9.24 -7.76 -6.18
N TRP A 379 9.08 -8.30 -7.40
CA TRP A 379 8.38 -9.58 -7.60
C TRP A 379 9.15 -10.75 -7.02
N ARG A 380 10.49 -10.76 -7.13
CA ARG A 380 11.33 -11.74 -6.41
C ARG A 380 11.09 -11.64 -4.91
N GLN A 381 11.14 -10.43 -4.36
CA GLN A 381 10.93 -10.21 -2.93
C GLN A 381 9.53 -10.65 -2.46
N LYS A 382 8.49 -10.46 -3.29
CA LYS A 382 7.10 -10.87 -2.98
C LYS A 382 6.88 -12.37 -3.06
N TRP A 383 7.26 -13.01 -4.16
CA TRP A 383 6.91 -14.40 -4.44
C TRP A 383 7.97 -15.39 -3.95
N LEU A 384 9.24 -15.06 -4.14
CA LEU A 384 10.35 -16.01 -4.01
C LEU A 384 11.04 -15.88 -2.64
N VAL A 385 11.02 -14.69 -2.04
CA VAL A 385 11.64 -14.44 -0.72
C VAL A 385 10.62 -14.41 0.42
N HIS A 386 9.88 -13.31 0.58
CA HIS A 386 9.20 -12.99 1.86
C HIS A 386 7.79 -13.55 1.99
N ARG A 387 7.00 -13.54 0.89
CA ARG A 387 5.58 -13.96 0.90
C ARG A 387 4.80 -13.43 2.11
N ARG A 388 4.98 -12.15 2.47
CA ARG A 388 4.31 -11.54 3.63
C ARG A 388 2.79 -11.51 3.42
N ALA A 389 2.01 -11.80 4.46
CA ALA A 389 0.56 -11.64 4.46
C ALA A 389 0.15 -10.19 4.13
N ARG A 390 -0.99 -10.04 3.46
CA ARG A 390 -1.61 -8.73 3.18
C ARG A 390 -2.32 -8.20 4.44
N PRO A 391 -2.51 -6.87 4.59
CA PRO A 391 -3.21 -6.33 5.76
C PRO A 391 -4.62 -6.90 6.00
N GLU A 392 -5.34 -7.21 4.92
CA GLU A 392 -6.66 -7.87 5.01
C GLU A 392 -6.60 -9.27 5.66
N VAL A 393 -5.47 -9.99 5.58
CA VAL A 393 -5.27 -11.25 6.31
C VAL A 393 -5.18 -10.97 7.80
N TYR A 394 -4.36 -9.99 8.22
CA TYR A 394 -4.29 -9.57 9.62
C TYR A 394 -5.66 -9.15 10.16
N GLY A 395 -6.41 -8.35 9.40
CA GLY A 395 -7.77 -7.97 9.76
C GLY A 395 -8.71 -9.16 9.97
N GLY A 396 -8.59 -10.20 9.14
CA GLY A 396 -9.32 -11.47 9.32
C GLY A 396 -8.88 -12.27 10.55
N LEU A 397 -7.56 -12.34 10.82
CA LEU A 397 -7.03 -12.96 12.03
C LEU A 397 -7.51 -12.24 13.29
N ALA A 398 -7.48 -10.90 13.29
CA ALA A 398 -7.99 -10.07 14.39
C ALA A 398 -9.50 -10.29 14.58
N GLN A 399 -10.29 -10.31 13.49
CA GLN A 399 -11.71 -10.64 13.54
C GLN A 399 -11.93 -12.00 14.20
N MET A 400 -11.20 -13.04 13.79
CA MET A 400 -11.36 -14.39 14.31
C MET A 400 -10.85 -14.56 15.75
N GLN A 401 -9.78 -13.86 16.16
CA GLN A 401 -9.24 -13.94 17.51
C GLN A 401 -10.10 -13.21 18.53
N PHE A 402 -10.53 -11.99 18.21
CA PHE A 402 -11.15 -11.12 19.20
C PHE A 402 -12.68 -11.16 19.16
N ASN A 403 -13.28 -11.35 17.99
CA ASN A 403 -14.74 -11.35 17.82
C ASN A 403 -15.29 -12.74 17.51
N GLY A 404 -14.58 -13.50 16.67
CA GLY A 404 -14.98 -14.81 16.20
C GLY A 404 -15.96 -14.79 15.03
N PHE A 405 -16.28 -15.97 14.53
CA PHE A 405 -17.28 -16.21 13.49
C PHE A 405 -18.11 -17.45 13.84
N LYS A 406 -19.44 -17.38 13.70
CA LYS A 406 -20.38 -18.46 14.07
C LYS A 406 -20.13 -19.03 15.47
N GLY A 407 -19.87 -18.15 16.44
CA GLY A 407 -19.63 -18.54 17.84
C GLY A 407 -18.26 -19.14 18.14
N LYS A 408 -17.33 -19.17 17.16
CA LYS A 408 -15.98 -19.72 17.33
C LYS A 408 -14.91 -18.63 17.23
N LYS A 409 -13.97 -18.63 18.17
CA LYS A 409 -12.77 -17.79 18.16
C LYS A 409 -11.52 -18.63 17.95
N ARG A 410 -10.43 -18.01 17.49
CA ARG A 410 -9.15 -18.67 17.21
C ARG A 410 -8.00 -17.93 17.90
N LYS A 411 -7.19 -18.61 18.69
CA LYS A 411 -6.15 -17.98 19.54
C LYS A 411 -4.82 -17.87 18.80
N TYR A 412 -4.74 -17.03 17.77
CA TYR A 412 -3.53 -16.87 16.95
C TYR A 412 -2.32 -16.30 17.69
N GLY A 413 -2.55 -15.59 18.80
CA GLY A 413 -1.48 -14.94 19.58
C GLY A 413 -1.22 -13.49 19.17
N LEU A 414 -2.12 -12.87 18.39
CA LEU A 414 -2.01 -11.43 18.09
C LEU A 414 -1.98 -10.62 19.40
N PRO A 415 -1.20 -9.53 19.49
CA PRO A 415 -1.15 -8.70 20.68
C PRO A 415 -2.54 -8.22 21.11
N ALA A 416 -2.96 -8.52 22.33
CA ALA A 416 -4.34 -8.28 22.77
C ALA A 416 -4.74 -6.79 22.72
N TRP A 417 -3.77 -5.88 22.89
CA TRP A 417 -4.00 -4.45 22.88
C TRP A 417 -4.52 -3.93 21.53
N VAL A 418 -4.22 -4.61 20.41
CA VAL A 418 -4.64 -4.18 19.07
C VAL A 418 -6.17 -4.12 18.93
N ALA A 419 -6.89 -4.97 19.66
CA ALA A 419 -8.36 -4.99 19.67
C ALA A 419 -8.98 -3.95 20.61
N THR A 420 -8.17 -3.34 21.47
CA THR A 420 -8.62 -2.37 22.48
C THR A 420 -8.39 -0.92 22.05
N THR A 421 -7.71 -0.71 20.93
CA THR A 421 -7.52 0.61 20.32
C THR A 421 -8.87 1.24 19.96
N GLU A 422 -8.91 2.56 20.02
CA GLU A 422 -10.00 3.39 19.53
C GLU A 422 -10.25 3.14 18.04
N ALA A 423 -9.20 3.00 17.22
CA ALA A 423 -9.32 2.60 15.82
C ALA A 423 -10.11 1.28 15.65
N ALA A 424 -9.74 0.22 16.37
CA ALA A 424 -10.40 -1.08 16.28
C ALA A 424 -11.86 -1.01 16.73
N LYS A 425 -12.15 -0.29 17.82
CA LYS A 425 -13.53 -0.06 18.30
C LYS A 425 -14.37 0.66 17.24
N ARG A 426 -13.83 1.70 16.62
CA ARG A 426 -14.51 2.47 15.55
C ARG A 426 -14.74 1.63 14.31
N ILE A 427 -13.78 0.80 13.89
CA ILE A 427 -13.94 -0.13 12.77
C ILE A 427 -15.06 -1.13 13.05
N LEU A 428 -15.16 -1.66 14.27
CA LEU A 428 -16.26 -2.55 14.64
C LEU A 428 -17.63 -1.89 14.54
N VAL A 429 -17.72 -0.59 14.84
CA VAL A 429 -18.96 0.18 14.65
C VAL A 429 -19.19 0.47 13.17
N HIS A 430 -18.16 0.82 12.41
CA HIS A 430 -18.23 1.08 10.97
C HIS A 430 -18.73 -0.16 10.20
N ASN A 431 -18.17 -1.34 10.46
CA ASN A 431 -18.51 -2.58 9.76
C ASN A 431 -19.87 -3.19 10.15
N LYS A 432 -20.56 -2.67 11.17
CA LYS A 432 -21.92 -3.08 11.54
C LYS A 432 -23.01 -2.38 10.74
N LYS A 433 -22.67 -1.27 10.07
CA LYS A 433 -23.56 -0.53 9.17
C LYS A 433 -23.64 -1.26 7.84
#